data_AF-A0A1Y3BCT0-F1
#
_entry.id   AF-A0A1Y3BCT0-F1
#
_cell.length_a   1.000
_cell.length_b   1.000
_cell.length_c   1.000
_cell.angle_alpha   90.00
_cell.angle_beta   90.00
_cell.angle_gamma   90.00
#
_symmetry.space_group_name_H-M   'P 1'
#
loop_
_entity.id
_entity.type
_entity.pdbx_description
1 polymer ?
#
loop_
_entity_poly.entity_id
_entity_poly.type
_entity_poly.pdbx_seq_one_letter_code
_entity_poly.pdbx_strand_id
1 'polypeptide(L)'
;MGIDNDNDDEFLPEMLSDESYDDMELSENDDDDDDGQQENTTINNNNNKKVNRKKTEKKKYCLCRSSRTDKFMIMCDKCNEWFHGECVKITQSEAKKMKEYFCLMQ
;
A
#
# COMPACT_ATOMS: atom_id res chain seq x y z
N MET A 1 64.28 14.38 -1.86
CA MET A 1 62.89 14.71 -2.23
C MET A 1 62.03 13.73 -1.49
N GLY A 2 61.55 14.13 -0.32
CA GLY A 2 60.56 13.38 0.43
C GLY A 2 59.17 13.76 -0.03
N ILE A 3 58.26 12.80 0.04
CA ILE A 3 56.85 13.04 0.35
C ILE A 3 56.49 11.90 1.30
N ASP A 4 56.66 12.15 2.59
CA ASP A 4 55.77 11.57 3.59
C ASP A 4 54.42 12.27 3.42
N ASN A 5 53.32 11.53 3.54
CA ASN A 5 52.06 12.01 4.10
C ASN A 5 51.10 10.82 4.18
N ASP A 6 51.17 10.12 5.32
CA ASP A 6 50.00 9.47 5.89
C ASP A 6 48.89 10.51 6.03
N ASN A 7 47.74 10.27 5.41
CA ASN A 7 46.45 10.71 5.93
C ASN A 7 45.42 9.65 5.56
N ASP A 8 45.01 8.91 6.59
CA ASP A 8 43.76 8.19 6.68
C ASP A 8 42.60 9.02 6.12
N ASP A 9 41.78 8.41 5.27
CA ASP A 9 40.33 8.54 5.43
C ASP A 9 39.64 7.48 4.56
N GLU A 10 39.19 6.42 5.24
CA GLU A 10 37.97 5.74 4.86
C GLU A 10 36.89 6.80 4.66
N PHE A 11 36.40 6.95 3.44
CA PHE A 11 34.97 7.10 3.29
C PHE A 11 34.59 6.61 1.90
N LEU A 12 33.87 5.50 1.86
CA LEU A 12 32.92 5.23 0.78
C LEU A 12 31.66 6.04 1.12
N PRO A 13 31.40 7.18 0.44
CA PRO A 13 30.05 7.69 0.35
C PRO A 13 29.48 7.48 -1.05
N GLU A 14 28.36 6.78 -1.02
CA GLU A 14 27.12 7.10 -1.72
C GLU A 14 26.96 6.72 -3.19
N MET A 15 26.02 5.78 -3.35
CA MET A 15 25.08 5.72 -4.46
C MET A 15 24.74 7.11 -5.01
N LEU A 16 24.77 7.23 -6.33
CA LEU A 16 23.79 7.86 -7.22
C LEU A 16 24.19 7.32 -8.61
N SER A 17 23.42 6.41 -9.22
CA SER A 17 22.31 6.75 -10.14
C SER A 17 22.88 7.57 -11.33
N ASP A 18 22.81 7.19 -12.60
CA ASP A 18 21.78 6.61 -13.46
C ASP A 18 22.55 6.23 -14.77
N GLU A 19 22.15 5.37 -15.72
CA GLU A 19 20.94 5.49 -16.53
C GLU A 19 20.94 4.37 -17.62
N SER A 20 20.50 3.15 -17.29
CA SER A 20 20.07 2.16 -18.31
C SER A 20 19.09 1.14 -17.73
N TYR A 21 17.96 1.62 -17.26
CA TYR A 21 16.75 0.80 -17.19
C TYR A 21 15.82 1.29 -18.29
N ASP A 22 15.45 0.36 -19.16
CA ASP A 22 14.62 0.58 -20.33
C ASP A 22 13.34 1.36 -20.01
N ASP A 23 13.16 2.40 -20.81
CA ASP A 23 11.99 3.24 -21.05
C ASP A 23 10.66 2.48 -20.99
N MET A 24 9.89 2.67 -19.90
CA MET A 24 8.47 2.36 -19.86
C MET A 24 7.70 3.65 -19.52
N GLU A 25 7.26 4.29 -20.59
CA GLU A 25 6.31 5.39 -20.72
C GLU A 25 5.24 5.38 -19.60
N LEU A 26 5.35 6.34 -18.67
CA LEU A 26 4.31 6.64 -17.68
C LEU A 26 3.16 7.36 -18.37
N SER A 27 2.01 6.70 -18.52
CA SER A 27 0.78 7.38 -18.89
C SER A 27 0.25 8.18 -17.69
N GLU A 28 0.45 9.50 -17.71
CA GLU A 28 -0.21 10.46 -16.83
C GLU A 28 -1.73 10.34 -17.02
N ASN A 29 -2.45 9.98 -15.96
CA ASN A 29 -3.87 10.23 -15.86
C ASN A 29 -4.09 11.03 -14.59
N ASP A 30 -4.12 12.35 -14.76
CA ASP A 30 -4.69 13.30 -13.82
C ASP A 30 -6.22 13.13 -13.88
N ASP A 31 -6.83 12.60 -12.82
CA ASP A 31 -8.28 12.61 -12.65
C ASP A 31 -8.62 12.92 -11.19
N ASP A 32 -8.70 14.22 -10.94
CA ASP A 32 -9.70 14.96 -10.16
C ASP A 32 -10.14 14.47 -8.75
N ASP A 33 -9.85 15.32 -7.77
CA ASP A 33 -10.52 15.45 -6.47
C ASP A 33 -12.05 15.59 -6.62
N ASP A 34 -12.84 14.77 -5.91
CA ASP A 34 -14.25 15.08 -5.63
C ASP A 34 -14.61 14.73 -4.17
N ASP A 35 -14.60 15.78 -3.35
CA ASP A 35 -15.16 15.85 -2.00
C ASP A 35 -16.70 15.84 -2.09
N GLY A 36 -17.34 14.83 -1.51
CA GLY A 36 -18.78 14.65 -1.70
C GLY A 36 -19.45 13.81 -0.62
N GLN A 37 -19.64 14.40 0.55
CA GLN A 37 -20.58 13.94 1.59
C GLN A 37 -21.99 13.85 1.00
N GLN A 38 -22.75 12.76 1.22
CA GLN A 38 -24.20 12.83 1.53
C GLN A 38 -24.89 11.46 1.74
N GLU A 39 -25.29 11.28 3.00
CA GLU A 39 -26.60 10.82 3.52
C GLU A 39 -27.55 9.96 2.67
N ASN A 40 -28.03 8.89 3.30
CA ASN A 40 -29.00 7.95 2.76
C ASN A 40 -30.39 8.14 3.40
N THR A 41 -31.24 8.98 2.81
CA THR A 41 -32.67 9.00 3.13
C THR A 41 -33.54 8.72 1.91
N THR A 42 -34.23 7.59 2.02
CA THR A 42 -35.55 7.23 1.47
C THR A 42 -35.86 7.53 0.00
N ILE A 43 -35.89 6.43 -0.76
CA ILE A 43 -36.33 6.22 -2.14
C ILE A 43 -37.76 6.77 -2.39
N ASN A 44 -37.97 7.49 -3.50
CA ASN A 44 -39.11 7.26 -4.41
C ASN A 44 -39.07 8.05 -5.73
N ASN A 45 -39.54 7.36 -6.78
CA ASN A 45 -40.05 7.82 -8.08
C ASN A 45 -39.11 7.88 -9.30
N ASN A 46 -39.26 6.83 -10.12
CA ASN A 46 -39.45 6.85 -11.57
C ASN A 46 -38.76 7.96 -12.36
N ASN A 47 -37.55 7.69 -12.85
CA ASN A 47 -37.04 8.25 -14.10
C ASN A 47 -35.96 7.33 -14.69
N ASN A 48 -36.14 6.96 -15.96
CA ASN A 48 -35.19 6.23 -16.79
C ASN A 48 -33.89 7.04 -16.97
N LYS A 49 -32.99 6.98 -15.99
CA LYS A 49 -31.57 7.34 -16.16
C LYS A 49 -30.78 6.04 -16.07
N LYS A 50 -30.31 5.53 -17.21
CA LYS A 50 -29.26 4.50 -17.26
C LYS A 50 -27.97 5.14 -16.74
N VAL A 51 -27.84 5.19 -15.42
CA VAL A 51 -26.58 5.55 -14.76
C VAL A 51 -25.67 4.35 -14.94
N ASN A 52 -24.71 4.48 -15.85
CA ASN A 52 -23.67 3.48 -16.05
C ASN A 52 -22.71 3.56 -14.86
N ARG A 53 -23.13 2.97 -13.72
CA ARG A 53 -22.32 2.88 -12.51
C ARG A 53 -21.11 2.02 -12.85
N LYS A 54 -19.98 2.65 -13.17
CA LYS A 54 -18.67 1.99 -13.17
C LYS A 54 -18.52 1.34 -11.79
N LYS A 55 -18.68 0.02 -11.69
CA LYS A 55 -18.38 -0.73 -10.47
C LYS A 55 -16.87 -0.62 -10.29
N THR A 56 -16.42 0.31 -9.46
CA THR A 56 -15.06 0.27 -8.93
C THR A 56 -15.01 -0.97 -8.03
N GLU A 57 -14.49 -2.08 -8.55
CA GLU A 57 -14.25 -3.27 -7.75
C GLU A 57 -13.25 -2.93 -6.66
N LYS A 58 -13.75 -2.67 -5.44
CA LYS A 58 -12.90 -2.41 -4.29
C LYS A 58 -12.07 -3.67 -4.05
N LYS A 59 -10.74 -3.55 -4.17
CA LYS A 59 -9.80 -4.65 -3.94
C LYS A 59 -9.99 -5.16 -2.51
N LYS A 60 -10.28 -6.46 -2.40
CA LYS A 60 -10.61 -7.13 -1.13
C LYS A 60 -9.38 -7.82 -0.58
N TYR A 61 -9.07 -7.54 0.67
CA TYR A 61 -7.96 -8.16 1.40
C TYR A 61 -8.48 -8.93 2.61
N CYS A 62 -7.56 -9.60 3.31
CA CYS A 62 -7.82 -10.38 4.51
C CYS A 62 -8.73 -11.59 4.27
N LEU A 63 -8.73 -12.51 5.22
CA LEU A 63 -9.65 -13.66 5.25
C LEU A 63 -11.13 -13.25 5.32
N CYS A 64 -11.46 -12.05 5.82
CA CYS A 64 -12.83 -11.55 5.81
C CYS A 64 -13.28 -10.97 4.46
N ARG A 65 -12.38 -10.86 3.46
CA ARG A 65 -12.63 -10.30 2.13
C ARG A 65 -13.40 -8.98 2.17
N SER A 66 -13.02 -8.13 3.12
CA SER A 66 -13.64 -6.84 3.37
C SER A 66 -12.76 -5.72 2.83
N SER A 67 -13.39 -4.65 2.35
CA SER A 67 -12.69 -3.42 1.94
C SER A 67 -12.45 -2.47 3.13
N ARG A 68 -12.59 -2.96 4.35
CA ARG A 68 -12.35 -2.20 5.58
C ARG A 68 -10.86 -2.01 5.75
N THR A 69 -10.38 -0.77 5.74
CA THR A 69 -8.97 -0.41 5.98
C THR A 69 -8.83 0.53 7.19
N ASP A 70 -9.90 0.65 7.98
CA ASP A 70 -10.00 1.52 9.16
C ASP A 70 -9.21 1.00 10.37
N LYS A 71 -8.83 -0.27 10.37
CA LYS A 71 -8.10 -0.93 11.46
C LYS A 71 -6.69 -1.29 11.06
N PHE A 72 -5.84 -1.55 12.05
CA PHE A 72 -4.47 -1.97 11.79
C PHE A 72 -4.44 -3.28 10.97
N MET A 73 -3.55 -3.30 9.98
CA MET A 73 -3.32 -4.45 9.11
C MET A 73 -1.87 -4.88 9.18
N ILE A 74 -1.63 -6.17 8.93
CA ILE A 74 -0.30 -6.78 8.87
C ILE A 74 -0.19 -7.57 7.56
N MET A 75 0.96 -7.48 6.90
CA MET A 75 1.24 -8.19 5.66
C MET A 75 1.96 -9.50 5.97
N CYS A 76 1.58 -10.59 5.30
CA CYS A 76 2.26 -11.88 5.42
C CYS A 76 3.47 -11.96 4.48
N ASP A 77 4.64 -12.31 4.99
CA ASP A 77 5.88 -12.42 4.20
C ASP A 77 5.89 -13.60 3.21
N LYS A 78 4.98 -14.58 3.38
CA LYS A 78 4.87 -15.72 2.46
C LYS A 78 3.94 -15.45 1.28
N CYS A 79 2.75 -14.90 1.53
CA CYS A 79 1.72 -14.73 0.50
C CYS A 79 1.53 -13.28 0.06
N ASN A 80 2.23 -12.32 0.69
CA ASN A 80 2.14 -10.89 0.41
C ASN A 80 0.70 -10.35 0.45
N GLU A 81 -0.18 -10.98 1.25
CA GLU A 81 -1.55 -10.55 1.45
C GLU A 81 -1.69 -9.80 2.79
N TRP A 82 -2.59 -8.81 2.81
CA TRP A 82 -2.86 -7.97 3.98
C TRP A 82 -3.99 -8.54 4.83
N PHE A 83 -3.79 -8.55 6.15
CA PHE A 83 -4.74 -9.10 7.11
C PHE A 83 -5.05 -8.10 8.21
N HIS A 84 -6.31 -8.04 8.65
CA HIS A 84 -6.67 -7.32 9.86
C HIS A 84 -6.13 -8.06 11.08
N GLY A 85 -5.49 -7.34 12.00
CA GLY A 85 -5.01 -7.94 13.24
C GLY A 85 -6.07 -8.75 13.99
N GLU A 86 -7.30 -8.22 14.08
CA GLU A 86 -8.42 -8.92 14.71
C GLU A 86 -8.81 -10.23 14.02
N CYS A 87 -8.65 -10.30 12.70
CA CYS A 87 -8.95 -11.48 11.90
C CYS A 87 -7.90 -12.58 12.10
N VAL A 88 -6.64 -12.21 12.38
CA VAL A 88 -5.54 -13.15 12.61
C VAL A 88 -5.11 -13.23 14.08
N LYS A 89 -5.87 -12.62 14.99
CA LYS A 89 -5.64 -12.58 16.44
C LYS A 89 -4.27 -12.02 16.84
N ILE A 90 -3.76 -11.06 16.07
CA ILE A 90 -2.58 -10.29 16.43
C ILE A 90 -3.03 -8.93 16.90
N THR A 91 -2.35 -8.41 17.93
CA THR A 91 -2.48 -7.02 18.36
C THR A 91 -1.35 -6.16 17.81
N GLN A 92 -1.56 -4.85 17.71
CA GLN A 92 -0.53 -3.94 17.20
C GLN A 92 0.77 -3.99 18.04
N SER A 93 0.65 -4.24 19.35
CA SER A 93 1.79 -4.39 20.26
C SER A 93 2.61 -5.64 19.99
N GLU A 94 1.96 -6.74 19.58
CA GLU A 94 2.65 -7.97 19.17
C GLU A 94 3.32 -7.78 17.81
N ALA A 95 2.60 -7.21 16.83
CA ALA A 95 3.13 -6.92 15.51
C ALA A 95 4.39 -6.03 15.58
N LYS A 96 4.44 -5.04 16.48
CA LYS A 96 5.62 -4.19 16.71
C LYS A 96 6.86 -4.95 17.20
N LYS A 97 6.69 -6.10 17.85
CA LYS A 97 7.79 -6.95 18.34
C LYS A 97 8.19 -8.03 17.34
N MET A 98 7.36 -8.27 16.32
CA MET A 98 7.60 -9.25 15.27
C MET A 98 8.44 -8.61 14.17
N LYS A 99 9.44 -9.35 13.67
CA LYS A 99 10.21 -8.96 12.48
C LYS A 99 9.54 -9.42 11.19
N GLU A 100 8.93 -10.60 11.24
CA GLU A 100 8.29 -11.28 10.12
C GLU A 100 6.97 -11.88 10.62
N TYR A 101 5.96 -11.89 9.75
CA TYR A 101 4.64 -12.43 10.03
C TYR A 101 4.21 -13.45 8.96
N PHE A 102 3.71 -14.60 9.43
CA PHE A 102 3.19 -15.65 8.57
C PHE A 102 1.73 -15.96 8.93
N CYS A 103 0.85 -15.98 7.92
CA CYS A 103 -0.57 -16.26 8.10
C CYS A 103 -0.85 -17.74 8.43
N LEU A 104 -1.98 -18.00 9.09
CA LEU A 104 -2.36 -19.33 9.59
C LEU A 104 -2.95 -20.28 8.53
N MET A 105 -3.27 -19.78 7.34
CA MET A 105 -3.79 -20.61 6.25
C MET A 105 -2.67 -20.79 5.22
N GLN A 106 -2.20 -22.03 5.06
CA GLN A 106 -1.23 -22.46 4.05
C GLN A 106 -1.82 -23.58 3.21
#